data_AF-A0A8X7PG27-F1
#
_entry.id   AF-A0A8X7PG27-F1
#
_cell.length_a   1.000
_cell.length_b   1.000
_cell.length_c   1.000
_cell.angle_alpha   90.00
_cell.angle_beta   90.00
_cell.angle_gamma   90.00
#
_symmetry.space_group_name_H-M   'P 1'
#
loop_
_entity.id
_entity.type
_entity.pdbx_description
1 polymer ?
#
loop_
_entity_poly.entity_id
_entity_poly.type
_entity_poly.pdbx_seq_one_letter_code
_entity_poly.pdbx_strand_id
1 'polypeptide(L)'
;MAKAVCNHGFFMMAPNVWDPKSKSLTRPLTLSNSYSVIHGINNVSRVDEELILQQVGRMLRISAQDDRDVTEFQQLHEDAKKNGFGRIFGSLLLFEDMVKFILLCNNTWERTLGMASSLCILQSKLVDGTVSSQTNKKSKPVVKAMKETKEESSKKETRGNFPSAKEIASLDKELINKHCKLRYRANLILKLAKMVESGKLNLEEMERRDIKAEEMSEKLKKLKGFGAFVTTTVLMCIGYYHLVPSDTETLRLFREYI
;
A
#
# COMPACT_ATOMS: atom_id res chain seq x y z
N MET A 1 -8.34 -17.74 5.22
CA MET A 1 -7.77 -16.40 5.45
C MET A 1 -6.23 -16.40 5.45
N ALA A 2 -5.54 -17.11 6.35
CA ALA A 2 -4.06 -17.11 6.40
C ALA A 2 -3.36 -17.42 5.06
N LYS A 3 -3.85 -18.41 4.30
CA LYS A 3 -3.32 -18.73 2.97
C LYS A 3 -3.44 -17.58 1.96
N ALA A 4 -4.50 -16.78 2.03
CA ALA A 4 -4.71 -15.64 1.15
C ALA A 4 -3.86 -14.44 1.59
N VAL A 5 -3.74 -14.20 2.89
CA VAL A 5 -2.94 -13.10 3.46
C VAL A 5 -1.44 -13.33 3.27
N CYS A 6 -0.97 -14.55 3.54
CA CYS A 6 0.45 -14.91 3.46
C CYS A 6 0.84 -15.54 2.12
N ASN A 7 0.06 -15.26 1.05
CA ASN A 7 0.31 -15.81 -0.28
C ASN A 7 1.58 -15.24 -0.94
N HIS A 8 2.01 -14.05 -0.51
CA HIS A 8 3.24 -13.37 -0.92
C HIS A 8 3.77 -12.52 0.25
N GLY A 9 4.88 -11.81 0.06
CA GLY A 9 5.51 -11.02 1.13
C GLY A 9 4.78 -9.72 1.53
N PHE A 10 3.80 -9.22 0.77
CA PHE A 10 3.31 -7.85 0.98
C PHE A 10 2.50 -7.65 2.26
N PHE A 11 1.99 -8.71 2.89
CA PHE A 11 1.42 -8.61 4.26
C PHE A 11 2.45 -8.17 5.30
N MET A 12 3.76 -8.29 5.03
CA MET A 12 4.82 -7.83 5.93
C MET A 12 5.08 -6.32 5.81
N MET A 13 4.64 -5.68 4.73
CA MET A 13 4.83 -4.25 4.54
C MET A 13 3.89 -3.45 5.44
N ALA A 14 4.42 -2.46 6.15
CA ALA A 14 3.62 -1.52 6.93
C ALA A 14 2.46 -0.93 6.08
N PRO A 15 1.30 -0.65 6.70
CA PRO A 15 1.03 -0.69 8.14
C PRO A 15 0.53 -2.06 8.66
N ASN A 16 0.63 -3.12 7.85
CA ASN A 16 0.20 -4.46 8.22
C ASN A 16 1.05 -5.04 9.37
N VAL A 17 0.39 -5.73 10.29
CA VAL A 17 1.00 -6.53 11.36
C VAL A 17 0.37 -7.91 11.37
N TRP A 18 1.15 -8.93 11.01
CA TRP A 18 0.72 -10.32 11.03
C TRP A 18 1.22 -11.00 12.30
N ASP A 19 0.30 -11.59 13.07
CA ASP A 19 0.64 -12.48 14.18
C ASP A 19 0.49 -13.94 13.73
N PRO A 20 1.59 -14.69 13.56
CA PRO A 20 1.54 -16.08 13.13
C PRO A 20 0.89 -17.01 14.17
N LYS A 21 0.91 -16.64 15.47
CA LYS A 21 0.33 -17.49 16.53
C LYS A 21 -1.20 -17.46 16.47
N SER A 22 -1.79 -16.26 16.45
CA SER A 22 -3.24 -16.10 16.35
C SER A 22 -3.76 -16.15 14.91
N LYS A 23 -2.87 -16.17 13.90
CA LYS A 23 -3.21 -16.06 12.47
C LYS A 23 -4.06 -14.82 12.18
N SER A 24 -3.75 -13.73 12.87
CA SER A 24 -4.48 -12.46 12.76
C SER A 24 -3.64 -11.42 12.02
N LEU A 25 -4.32 -10.61 11.21
CA LEU A 25 -3.77 -9.44 10.57
C LEU A 25 -4.39 -8.19 11.22
N THR A 26 -3.55 -7.31 11.75
CA THR A 26 -3.96 -6.04 12.33
C THR A 26 -3.37 -4.90 11.52
N ARG A 27 -4.18 -3.90 11.18
CA ARG A 27 -3.73 -2.64 10.57
C ARG A 27 -4.71 -1.51 10.88
N PRO A 28 -4.29 -0.24 10.84
CA PRO A 28 -5.20 0.89 10.77
C PRO A 28 -6.06 0.85 9.49
N LEU A 29 -7.31 1.28 9.64
CA LEU A 29 -8.26 1.52 8.57
C LEU A 29 -8.60 3.01 8.50
N THR A 30 -9.00 3.49 7.32
CA THR A 30 -9.46 4.86 7.14
C THR A 30 -10.96 4.94 7.37
N LEU A 31 -11.41 5.83 8.25
CA LEU A 31 -12.83 6.08 8.53
C LEU A 31 -13.22 7.48 8.04
N SER A 32 -14.52 7.80 8.03
CA SER A 32 -15.02 9.05 7.46
C SER A 32 -14.55 10.30 8.21
N ASN A 33 -14.39 10.20 9.54
CA ASN A 33 -14.08 11.33 10.43
C ASN A 33 -12.73 11.21 11.15
N SER A 34 -11.99 10.11 11.01
CA SER A 34 -10.67 9.91 11.65
C SER A 34 -9.91 8.68 11.13
N TYR A 35 -8.61 8.60 11.46
CA TYR A 35 -7.83 7.37 11.31
C TYR A 35 -7.93 6.57 12.61
N SER A 36 -8.49 5.35 12.57
CA SER A 36 -8.63 4.53 13.77
C SER A 36 -8.17 3.09 13.52
N VAL A 37 -7.47 2.51 14.51
CA VAL A 37 -7.26 1.05 14.58
C VAL A 37 -8.45 0.46 15.30
N ILE A 38 -9.38 -0.12 14.55
CA ILE A 38 -10.60 -0.72 15.13
C ILE A 38 -10.21 -2.03 15.85
N HIS A 39 -10.29 -2.03 17.18
CA HIS A 39 -10.25 -3.23 18.01
C HIS A 39 -11.69 -3.61 18.39
N GLY A 40 -12.42 -4.21 17.44
CA GLY A 40 -13.81 -4.65 17.62
C GLY A 40 -14.85 -3.74 16.95
N ILE A 41 -15.88 -4.36 16.36
CA ILE A 41 -16.87 -3.72 15.46
C ILE A 41 -18.01 -3.02 16.23
N ASN A 42 -18.04 -3.13 17.56
CA ASN A 42 -19.24 -2.86 18.36
C ASN A 42 -19.66 -1.39 18.49
N ASN A 43 -19.00 -0.43 17.81
CA ASN A 43 -19.33 1.00 17.86
C ASN A 43 -18.89 1.74 16.58
N VAL A 44 -19.17 1.15 15.42
CA VAL A 44 -18.84 1.75 14.11
C VAL A 44 -20.10 2.35 13.49
N SER A 45 -20.01 3.56 12.93
CA SER A 45 -21.14 4.16 12.21
C SER A 45 -21.45 3.36 10.94
N ARG A 46 -22.68 3.42 10.42
CA ARG A 46 -23.02 2.71 9.18
C ARG A 46 -22.14 3.13 8.00
N VAL A 47 -21.81 4.41 7.90
CA VAL A 47 -20.92 4.95 6.85
C VAL A 47 -19.52 4.34 7.00
N ASP A 48 -19.01 4.26 8.22
CA ASP A 48 -17.71 3.66 8.49
C ASP A 48 -17.72 2.14 8.25
N GLU A 49 -18.81 1.44 8.55
CA GLU A 49 -18.98 0.02 8.26
C GLU A 49 -18.90 -0.24 6.75
N GLU A 50 -19.62 0.54 5.94
CA GLU A 50 -19.57 0.44 4.48
C GLU A 50 -18.15 0.71 3.94
N LEU A 51 -17.46 1.73 4.46
CA LEU A 51 -16.06 2.02 4.10
C LEU A 51 -15.09 0.92 4.51
N ILE A 52 -15.28 0.31 5.68
CA ILE A 52 -14.45 -0.81 6.14
C ILE A 52 -14.66 -2.03 5.25
N LEU A 53 -15.91 -2.36 4.94
CA LEU A 53 -16.24 -3.50 4.07
C LEU A 53 -15.66 -3.31 2.67
N GLN A 54 -15.71 -2.09 2.11
CA GLN A 54 -15.08 -1.79 0.82
C GLN A 54 -13.55 -1.97 0.87
N GLN A 55 -12.89 -1.40 1.89
CA GLN A 55 -11.43 -1.50 2.05
C GLN A 55 -10.96 -2.93 2.28
N VAL A 56 -11.65 -3.68 3.16
CA VAL A 56 -11.34 -5.09 3.44
C VAL A 56 -11.66 -5.98 2.25
N GLY A 57 -12.78 -5.72 1.56
CA GLY A 57 -13.18 -6.40 0.34
C GLY A 57 -12.12 -6.27 -0.76
N ARG A 58 -11.62 -5.05 -1.00
CA ARG A 58 -10.51 -4.81 -1.94
C ARG A 58 -9.23 -5.53 -1.50
N MET A 59 -8.85 -5.37 -0.22
CA MET A 59 -7.63 -5.94 0.34
C MET A 59 -7.59 -7.47 0.23
N LEU A 60 -8.73 -8.13 0.44
CA LEU A 60 -8.86 -9.59 0.41
C LEU A 60 -9.38 -10.15 -0.92
N ARG A 61 -9.67 -9.30 -1.91
CA ARG A 61 -10.31 -9.68 -3.20
C ARG A 61 -11.62 -10.41 -3.00
N ILE A 62 -12.56 -9.78 -2.31
CA ILE A 62 -13.88 -10.33 -2.02
C ILE A 62 -14.90 -9.51 -2.77
N SER A 63 -15.24 -9.97 -3.98
CA SER A 63 -16.33 -9.47 -4.80
C SER A 63 -16.85 -10.59 -5.71
N ALA A 64 -18.04 -10.42 -6.28
CA ALA A 64 -18.59 -11.39 -7.22
C ALA A 64 -17.70 -11.57 -8.47
N GLN A 65 -16.99 -10.53 -8.91
CA GLN A 65 -16.05 -10.65 -10.01
C GLN A 65 -14.79 -11.41 -9.59
N ASP A 66 -14.21 -11.12 -8.41
CA ASP A 66 -13.04 -11.83 -7.91
C ASP A 66 -13.32 -13.33 -7.69
N ASP A 67 -14.55 -13.65 -7.25
CA ASP A 67 -15.00 -15.04 -7.08
C ASP A 67 -15.11 -15.78 -8.42
N ARG A 68 -15.56 -15.09 -9.48
CA ARG A 68 -15.56 -15.66 -10.83
C ARG A 68 -14.12 -15.90 -11.32
N ASP A 69 -13.26 -14.88 -11.23
CA ASP A 69 -11.88 -14.94 -11.71
C ASP A 69 -11.10 -16.10 -11.08
N VAL A 70 -11.18 -16.25 -9.74
CA VAL A 70 -10.50 -17.34 -9.04
C VAL A 70 -11.09 -18.71 -9.37
N THR A 71 -12.40 -18.80 -9.57
CA THR A 71 -13.07 -20.06 -9.91
C THR A 71 -12.67 -20.52 -11.31
N GLU A 72 -12.69 -19.62 -12.29
CA GLU A 72 -12.25 -19.91 -13.67
C GLU A 72 -10.78 -20.37 -13.68
N PHE A 73 -9.89 -19.68 -12.97
CA PHE A 73 -8.50 -20.09 -12.85
C PHE A 73 -8.34 -21.48 -12.21
N GLN A 74 -9.09 -21.76 -11.14
CA GLN A 74 -9.03 -23.05 -10.44
C GLN A 74 -9.67 -24.20 -11.22
N GLN A 75 -10.55 -23.93 -12.18
CA GLN A 75 -11.06 -24.94 -13.12
C GLN A 75 -9.99 -25.37 -14.12
N LEU A 76 -9.10 -24.45 -14.51
CA LEU A 76 -7.96 -24.75 -15.39
C LEU A 76 -6.81 -25.46 -14.65
N HIS A 77 -6.69 -25.25 -13.33
CA HIS A 77 -5.61 -25.77 -12.52
C HIS A 77 -6.11 -26.45 -11.23
N GLU A 78 -6.36 -27.76 -11.32
CA GLU A 78 -6.78 -28.63 -10.20
C GLU A 78 -5.91 -28.46 -8.93
N ASP A 79 -4.59 -28.36 -9.08
CA ASP A 79 -3.70 -28.21 -7.93
C ASP A 79 -3.81 -26.82 -7.28
N ALA A 80 -4.10 -25.77 -8.06
CA ALA A 80 -4.39 -24.46 -7.51
C ALA A 80 -5.67 -24.52 -6.64
N LYS A 81 -6.70 -25.24 -7.10
CA LYS A 81 -7.94 -25.47 -6.34
C LYS A 81 -7.67 -26.21 -5.03
N LYS A 82 -6.96 -27.34 -5.07
CA LYS A 82 -6.60 -28.14 -3.88
C LYS A 82 -5.86 -27.32 -2.84
N ASN A 83 -4.99 -26.41 -3.28
CA ASN A 83 -4.20 -25.58 -2.39
C ASN A 83 -4.90 -24.30 -1.92
N GLY A 84 -6.02 -23.92 -2.55
CA GLY A 84 -6.72 -22.65 -2.31
C GLY A 84 -5.95 -21.44 -2.85
N PHE A 85 -5.20 -21.63 -3.94
CA PHE A 85 -4.40 -20.61 -4.61
C PHE A 85 -5.24 -19.80 -5.61
N GLY A 86 -4.87 -18.54 -5.83
CA GLY A 86 -5.46 -17.68 -6.87
C GLY A 86 -5.99 -16.32 -6.39
N ARG A 87 -6.20 -16.12 -5.08
CA ARG A 87 -6.48 -14.78 -4.55
C ARG A 87 -5.19 -14.06 -4.19
N ILE A 88 -5.19 -12.74 -4.41
CA ILE A 88 -4.04 -11.87 -4.15
C ILE A 88 -4.37 -10.89 -3.04
N PHE A 89 -3.61 -10.94 -1.93
CA PHE A 89 -3.68 -9.92 -0.89
C PHE A 89 -3.17 -8.57 -1.43
N GLY A 90 -4.01 -7.55 -1.37
CA GLY A 90 -3.68 -6.18 -1.78
C GLY A 90 -3.56 -5.24 -0.58
N SER A 91 -3.49 -3.94 -0.87
CA SER A 91 -3.64 -2.88 0.12
C SER A 91 -5.11 -2.44 0.26
N LEU A 92 -5.42 -1.48 1.15
CA LEU A 92 -6.78 -0.93 1.24
C LEU A 92 -7.14 -0.03 0.05
N LEU A 93 -6.13 0.55 -0.61
CA LEU A 93 -6.28 1.46 -1.75
C LEU A 93 -5.25 1.14 -2.82
N LEU A 94 -5.60 1.34 -4.09
CA LEU A 94 -4.67 1.15 -5.22
C LEU A 94 -3.45 2.08 -5.14
N PHE A 95 -3.62 3.28 -4.58
CA PHE A 95 -2.51 4.19 -4.34
C PHE A 95 -1.42 3.57 -3.45
N GLU A 96 -1.82 2.89 -2.37
CA GLU A 96 -0.88 2.22 -1.46
C GLU A 96 -0.13 1.10 -2.20
N ASP A 97 -0.82 0.29 -3.01
CA ASP A 97 -0.17 -0.74 -3.85
C ASP A 97 0.86 -0.14 -4.80
N MET A 98 0.47 0.91 -5.56
CA MET A 98 1.35 1.59 -6.50
C MET A 98 2.60 2.15 -5.83
N VAL A 99 2.46 2.81 -4.66
CA VAL A 99 3.61 3.33 -3.93
C VAL A 99 4.50 2.19 -3.44
N LYS A 100 3.93 1.12 -2.87
CA LYS A 100 4.69 -0.05 -2.41
C LYS A 100 5.49 -0.69 -3.53
N PHE A 101 4.98 -0.74 -4.76
CA PHE A 101 5.72 -1.27 -5.90
C PHE A 101 6.84 -0.33 -6.40
N ILE A 102 6.66 0.99 -6.29
CA ILE A 102 7.75 1.96 -6.51
C ILE A 102 8.87 1.75 -5.47
N LEU A 103 8.52 1.47 -4.21
CA LEU A 103 9.48 1.19 -3.14
C LEU A 103 10.25 -0.11 -3.39
N LEU A 104 9.54 -1.15 -3.84
CA LEU A 104 10.09 -2.48 -4.08
C LEU A 104 11.05 -2.52 -5.28
N CYS A 105 10.68 -1.86 -6.38
CA CYS A 105 11.45 -1.91 -7.62
C CYS A 105 12.90 -1.48 -7.42
N ASN A 106 13.87 -2.29 -7.87
CA ASN A 106 15.32 -2.03 -7.75
C ASN A 106 15.78 -1.78 -6.31
N ASN A 107 15.33 -2.62 -5.39
CA ASN A 107 15.66 -2.50 -3.98
C ASN A 107 15.68 -3.87 -3.29
N THR A 108 16.37 -3.97 -2.15
CA THR A 108 16.26 -5.16 -1.31
C THR A 108 14.93 -5.17 -0.57
N TRP A 109 14.48 -6.36 -0.18
CA TRP A 109 13.25 -6.51 0.60
C TRP A 109 13.31 -5.76 1.93
N GLU A 110 14.40 -5.90 2.68
CA GLU A 110 14.61 -5.22 3.95
C GLU A 110 14.48 -3.69 3.84
N ARG A 111 15.13 -3.08 2.82
CA ARG A 111 15.02 -1.64 2.58
C ARG A 111 13.61 -1.23 2.19
N THR A 112 12.90 -2.10 1.48
CA THR A 112 11.50 -1.87 1.06
C THR A 112 10.58 -1.84 2.28
N LEU A 113 10.74 -2.79 3.21
CA LEU A 113 10.04 -2.79 4.50
C LEU A 113 10.33 -1.52 5.30
N GLY A 114 11.61 -1.12 5.37
CA GLY A 114 12.03 0.10 6.06
C GLY A 114 11.38 1.36 5.50
N MET A 115 11.40 1.54 4.18
CA MET A 115 10.79 2.70 3.51
C MET A 115 9.26 2.75 3.73
N ALA A 116 8.56 1.62 3.63
CA ALA A 116 7.13 1.55 3.90
C ALA A 116 6.82 1.92 5.35
N SER A 117 7.60 1.41 6.30
CA SER A 117 7.46 1.76 7.72
C SER A 117 7.72 3.26 7.97
N SER A 118 8.72 3.86 7.32
CA SER A 118 8.99 5.28 7.48
C SER A 118 7.90 6.18 6.91
N LEU A 119 7.18 5.73 5.86
CA LEU A 119 6.00 6.45 5.35
C LEU A 119 4.85 6.43 6.37
N CYS A 120 4.58 5.28 7.01
CA CYS A 120 3.59 5.19 8.08
C CYS A 120 3.96 6.04 9.31
N ILE A 121 5.23 6.11 9.68
CA ILE A 121 5.71 6.98 10.75
C ILE A 121 5.56 8.46 10.37
N LEU A 122 5.87 8.83 9.12
CA LEU A 122 5.63 10.18 8.63
C LEU A 122 4.15 10.53 8.70
N GLN A 123 3.25 9.63 8.29
CA GLN A 123 1.81 9.82 8.38
C GLN A 123 1.35 10.09 9.82
N SER A 124 1.82 9.30 10.79
CA SER A 124 1.53 9.55 12.21
C SER A 124 1.94 10.96 12.66
N LYS A 125 3.10 11.44 12.19
CA LYS A 125 3.64 12.77 12.50
C LYS A 125 2.88 13.92 11.83
N LEU A 126 2.18 13.66 10.73
CA LEU A 126 1.30 14.63 10.10
C LEU A 126 0.01 14.78 10.89
N VAL A 127 -0.55 13.66 11.37
CA VAL A 127 -1.78 13.63 12.17
C VAL A 127 -1.60 14.29 13.54
N ASP A 128 -0.46 14.05 14.21
CA ASP A 128 -0.18 14.66 15.51
C ASP A 128 0.33 16.12 15.42
N GLY A 129 0.57 16.63 14.21
CA GLY A 129 1.04 18.00 13.96
C GLY A 129 2.53 18.23 14.21
N THR A 130 3.32 17.21 14.55
CA THR A 130 4.79 17.30 14.75
C THR A 130 5.51 17.67 13.46
N VAL A 131 4.95 17.29 12.31
CA VAL A 131 5.44 17.67 10.98
C VAL A 131 4.32 18.42 10.28
N SER A 132 4.61 19.63 9.81
CA SER A 132 3.68 20.45 9.05
C SER A 132 4.07 20.48 7.57
N SER A 133 3.07 20.30 6.70
CA SER A 133 3.12 20.64 5.28
C SER A 133 3.30 22.16 5.12
N GLN A 134 4.52 22.67 5.09
CA GLN A 134 4.75 24.11 5.06
C GLN A 134 4.29 24.75 3.74
N THR A 135 3.47 25.79 3.86
CA THR A 135 3.72 27.07 3.18
C THR A 135 3.58 28.20 4.19
N ASN A 136 4.64 28.49 4.95
CA ASN A 136 4.85 29.84 5.49
C ASN A 136 6.34 30.15 5.48
N LYS A 137 6.77 30.87 4.43
CA LYS A 137 8.03 31.59 4.44
C LYS A 137 7.97 32.58 5.61
N LYS A 138 8.95 32.46 6.53
CA LYS A 138 9.17 33.27 7.74
C LYS A 138 8.26 32.92 8.92
N SER A 139 8.73 32.01 9.76
CA SER A 139 8.47 32.09 11.21
C SER A 139 9.76 31.74 11.94
N LYS A 140 10.17 32.62 12.86
CA LYS A 140 11.38 32.49 13.67
C LYS A 140 11.34 31.20 14.51
N PRO A 141 12.48 30.58 14.83
CA PRO A 141 12.48 29.41 15.68
C PRO A 141 12.08 29.82 17.10
N VAL A 142 10.95 29.33 17.59
CA VAL A 142 10.69 29.30 19.03
C VAL A 142 11.44 28.11 19.58
N VAL A 143 12.58 28.39 20.21
CA VAL A 143 13.36 27.41 20.95
C VAL A 143 12.55 26.99 22.17
N LYS A 144 11.91 25.83 22.12
CA LYS A 144 11.61 25.08 23.35
C LYS A 144 12.65 23.98 23.46
N ALA A 145 13.63 24.22 24.34
CA ALA A 145 14.56 23.20 24.78
C ALA A 145 13.76 22.10 25.47
N MET A 146 13.79 20.89 24.92
CA MET A 146 13.22 19.71 25.56
C MET A 146 14.38 18.77 25.87
N LYS A 147 14.61 18.57 27.18
CA LYS A 147 15.60 17.64 27.73
C LYS A 147 15.38 16.25 27.15
N GLU A 148 16.45 15.67 26.61
CA GLU A 148 16.52 14.25 26.30
C GLU A 148 16.57 13.49 27.63
N THR A 149 15.41 13.05 28.11
CA THR A 149 15.35 12.01 29.15
C THR A 149 15.19 10.67 28.43
N LYS A 150 16.23 9.83 28.52
CA LYS A 150 16.16 8.41 28.18
C LYS A 150 15.20 7.74 29.16
N GLU A 151 13.93 7.62 28.77
CA GLU A 151 13.01 6.68 29.41
C GLU A 151 12.72 5.55 28.43
N GLU A 152 13.35 4.40 28.69
CA GLU A 152 12.91 3.09 28.24
C GLU A 152 11.51 2.84 28.79
N SER A 153 10.49 3.17 28.00
CA SER A 153 9.15 2.64 28.18
C SER A 153 8.71 2.00 26.87
N SER A 154 8.31 0.74 26.98
CA SER A 154 7.83 -0.16 25.93
C SER A 154 6.49 0.30 25.34
N LYS A 155 6.39 1.55 24.91
CA LYS A 155 5.26 2.03 24.11
C LYS A 155 5.35 1.34 22.76
N LYS A 156 4.43 0.39 22.52
CA LYS A 156 4.10 -0.10 21.17
C LYS A 156 3.96 1.13 20.28
N GLU A 157 4.97 1.39 19.46
CA GLU A 157 4.98 2.50 18.53
C GLU A 157 3.77 2.30 17.62
N THR A 158 2.71 3.09 17.83
CA THR A 158 1.51 3.03 17.01
C THR A 158 1.92 3.47 15.61
N ARG A 159 2.20 2.49 14.74
CA ARG A 159 2.49 2.75 13.33
C ARG A 159 1.26 3.45 12.74
N GLY A 160 1.46 4.67 12.23
CA GLY A 160 0.41 5.41 11.52
C GLY A 160 -0.11 4.62 10.33
N ASN A 161 -1.18 5.13 9.71
CA ASN A 161 -1.69 4.55 8.47
C ASN A 161 -0.67 4.74 7.34
N PHE A 162 -0.86 4.02 6.22
CA PHE A 162 -0.15 4.41 5.01
C PHE A 162 -0.64 5.80 4.57
N PRO A 163 0.25 6.73 4.21
CA PRO A 163 -0.17 8.08 3.87
C PRO A 163 -1.01 8.09 2.59
N SER A 164 -2.07 8.89 2.61
CA SER A 164 -2.96 9.13 1.48
C SER A 164 -2.26 9.94 0.37
N ALA A 165 -2.84 9.91 -0.84
CA ALA A 165 -2.39 10.76 -1.92
C ALA A 165 -2.44 12.24 -1.54
N LYS A 166 -3.52 12.68 -0.87
CA LYS A 166 -3.68 14.03 -0.34
C LYS A 166 -2.56 14.45 0.60
N GLU A 167 -2.27 13.63 1.61
CA GLU A 167 -1.21 13.89 2.58
C GLU A 167 0.14 14.03 1.87
N ILE A 168 0.51 13.09 1.00
CA ILE A 168 1.78 13.15 0.26
C ILE A 168 1.82 14.37 -0.69
N ALA A 169 0.74 14.66 -1.40
CA ALA A 169 0.67 15.74 -2.38
C ALA A 169 0.89 17.13 -1.74
N SER A 170 0.57 17.27 -0.45
CA SER A 170 0.78 18.48 0.35
C SER A 170 2.22 18.72 0.80
N LEU A 171 3.12 17.74 0.61
CA LEU A 171 4.51 17.80 1.08
C LEU A 171 5.50 18.15 -0.03
N ASP A 172 6.70 18.57 0.41
CA ASP A 172 7.86 18.69 -0.45
C ASP A 172 8.72 17.42 -0.46
N LYS A 173 9.39 17.15 -1.58
CA LYS A 173 10.23 15.95 -1.75
C LYS A 173 11.38 15.89 -0.74
N GLU A 174 11.90 17.04 -0.33
CA GLU A 174 12.97 17.19 0.66
C GLU A 174 12.52 16.72 2.03
N LEU A 175 11.28 17.06 2.42
CA LEU A 175 10.69 16.65 3.68
C LEU A 175 10.41 15.14 3.69
N ILE A 176 9.84 14.60 2.62
CA ILE A 176 9.68 13.15 2.44
C ILE A 176 11.03 12.44 2.57
N ASN A 177 12.09 12.96 1.93
CA ASN A 177 13.41 12.35 2.01
C ASN A 177 14.07 12.48 3.38
N LYS A 178 13.87 13.61 4.08
CA LYS A 178 14.36 13.82 5.44
C LYS A 178 13.80 12.77 6.39
N HIS A 179 12.52 12.42 6.25
CA HIS A 179 11.84 11.49 7.15
C HIS A 179 11.89 10.03 6.70
N CYS A 180 11.86 9.77 5.39
CA CYS A 180 11.67 8.42 4.86
C CYS A 180 12.86 7.89 4.03
N LYS A 181 13.85 8.73 3.71
CA LYS A 181 15.07 8.35 2.97
C LYS A 181 14.81 7.65 1.62
N LEU A 182 13.74 8.03 0.92
CA LEU A 182 13.29 7.38 -0.33
C LEU A 182 14.19 7.69 -1.56
N ARG A 183 15.11 8.65 -1.43
CA ARG A 183 15.98 9.15 -2.50
C ARG A 183 15.18 9.63 -3.71
N TYR A 184 15.51 9.15 -4.90
CA TYR A 184 14.82 9.52 -6.14
C TYR A 184 13.34 9.12 -6.15
N ARG A 185 12.96 8.09 -5.37
CA ARG A 185 11.58 7.60 -5.29
C ARG A 185 10.63 8.62 -4.65
N ALA A 186 11.12 9.49 -3.76
CA ALA A 186 10.31 10.57 -3.18
C ALA A 186 9.65 11.43 -4.27
N ASN A 187 10.40 11.76 -5.33
CA ASN A 187 9.87 12.56 -6.44
C ASN A 187 8.89 11.79 -7.32
N LEU A 188 9.05 10.47 -7.46
CA LEU A 188 8.10 9.61 -8.19
C LEU A 188 6.76 9.53 -7.45
N ILE A 189 6.83 9.25 -6.15
CA ILE A 189 5.67 9.13 -5.26
C ILE A 189 4.93 10.46 -5.13
N LEU A 190 5.66 11.58 -4.98
CA LEU A 190 5.06 12.91 -4.93
C LEU A 190 4.32 13.27 -6.22
N LYS A 191 4.87 12.91 -7.39
CA LYS A 191 4.19 13.15 -8.68
C LYS A 191 2.94 12.29 -8.83
N LEU A 192 3.01 11.02 -8.46
CA LEU A 192 1.86 10.13 -8.45
C LEU A 192 0.75 10.70 -7.55
N ALA A 193 1.10 11.06 -6.31
CA ALA A 193 0.17 11.63 -5.34
C ALA A 193 -0.52 12.89 -5.86
N LYS A 194 0.21 13.82 -6.49
CA LYS A 194 -0.36 15.03 -7.10
C LYS A 194 -1.29 14.72 -8.27
N MET A 195 -0.98 13.71 -9.09
CA MET A 195 -1.86 13.31 -10.19
C MET A 195 -3.17 12.70 -9.68
N VAL A 196 -3.11 11.92 -8.61
CA VAL A 196 -4.31 11.35 -7.97
C VAL A 196 -5.13 12.44 -7.28
N GLU A 197 -4.50 13.29 -6.47
CA GLU A 197 -5.19 14.36 -5.74
C GLU A 197 -5.84 15.41 -6.66
N SER A 198 -5.22 15.71 -7.80
CA SER A 198 -5.80 16.62 -8.80
C SER A 198 -6.89 15.98 -9.67
N GLY A 199 -7.17 14.69 -9.52
CA GLY A 199 -8.09 13.93 -10.37
C GLY A 199 -7.56 13.62 -11.78
N LYS A 200 -6.32 14.02 -12.11
CA LYS A 200 -5.67 13.68 -13.39
C LYS A 200 -5.47 12.17 -13.57
N LEU A 201 -5.37 11.42 -12.47
CA LEU A 201 -5.32 9.97 -12.45
C LEU A 201 -6.42 9.45 -11.52
N ASN A 202 -7.50 8.92 -12.10
CA ASN A 202 -8.61 8.35 -11.34
C ASN A 202 -8.37 6.87 -11.07
N LEU A 203 -8.00 6.53 -9.84
CA LEU A 203 -7.70 5.14 -9.45
C LEU A 203 -8.96 4.28 -9.33
N GLU A 204 -10.09 4.85 -8.93
CA GLU A 204 -11.35 4.10 -8.81
C GLU A 204 -11.86 3.65 -10.19
N GLU A 205 -11.76 4.52 -11.19
CA GLU A 205 -12.06 4.18 -12.59
C GLU A 205 -11.18 3.03 -13.10
N MET A 206 -9.90 3.03 -12.72
CA MET A 206 -8.98 1.95 -13.09
C MET A 206 -9.40 0.60 -12.51
N GLU A 207 -9.94 0.58 -11.29
CA GLU A 207 -10.37 -0.65 -10.61
C GLU A 207 -11.71 -1.20 -11.08
N ARG A 208 -12.52 -0.43 -11.83
CA ARG A 208 -13.75 -0.94 -12.45
C ARG A 208 -13.49 -1.97 -13.55
N ARG A 209 -12.27 -1.99 -14.10
CA ARG A 209 -11.85 -2.90 -15.18
C ARG A 209 -12.67 -2.74 -16.48
N ASP A 210 -13.10 -1.52 -16.76
CA ASP A 210 -13.88 -1.19 -17.97
C ASP A 210 -13.00 -1.12 -19.26
N ILE A 211 -11.68 -0.98 -19.11
CA ILE A 211 -10.73 -0.92 -20.22
C ILE A 211 -9.88 -2.19 -20.32
N LYS A 212 -9.33 -2.51 -21.48
CA LYS A 212 -8.48 -3.70 -21.64
C LYS A 212 -7.13 -3.56 -20.95
N ALA A 213 -6.52 -4.68 -20.59
CA ALA A 213 -5.25 -4.75 -19.87
C ALA A 213 -4.11 -4.04 -20.64
N GLU A 214 -4.07 -4.16 -21.96
CA GLU A 214 -3.06 -3.54 -22.82
C GLU A 214 -3.19 -2.01 -22.79
N GLU A 215 -4.41 -1.49 -22.90
CA GLU A 215 -4.66 -0.05 -22.83
C GLU A 215 -4.30 0.49 -21.45
N MET A 216 -4.67 -0.23 -20.38
CA MET A 216 -4.28 0.13 -19.01
C MET A 216 -2.76 0.09 -18.83
N SER A 217 -2.08 -0.89 -19.40
CA SER A 217 -0.62 -1.01 -19.39
C SER A 217 0.04 0.21 -20.04
N GLU A 218 -0.45 0.63 -21.21
CA GLU A 218 0.07 1.83 -21.90
C GLU A 218 -0.22 3.13 -21.13
N LYS A 219 -1.36 3.22 -20.42
CA LYS A 219 -1.64 4.33 -19.50
C LYS A 219 -0.66 4.34 -18.32
N LEU A 220 -0.41 3.18 -17.69
CA LEU A 220 0.49 3.04 -16.54
C LEU A 220 1.95 3.33 -16.90
N LYS A 221 2.46 2.81 -18.03
CA LYS A 221 3.85 3.03 -18.47
C LYS A 221 4.20 4.51 -18.71
N LYS A 222 3.21 5.36 -18.98
CA LYS A 222 3.41 6.82 -19.10
C LYS A 222 3.72 7.49 -17.76
N LEU A 223 3.44 6.82 -16.64
CA LEU A 223 3.73 7.32 -15.30
C LEU A 223 5.23 7.14 -14.98
N LYS A 224 5.85 8.18 -14.42
CA LYS A 224 7.25 8.08 -14.00
C LYS A 224 7.39 7.10 -12.85
N GLY A 225 8.29 6.12 -12.99
CA GLY A 225 8.48 5.04 -12.00
C GLY A 225 7.77 3.74 -12.36
N PHE A 226 6.98 3.72 -13.46
CA PHE A 226 6.22 2.56 -13.88
C PHE A 226 6.90 1.86 -15.06
N GLY A 227 8.01 1.17 -14.75
CA GLY A 227 8.63 0.23 -15.69
C GLY A 227 7.78 -1.03 -15.85
N ALA A 228 8.28 -2.01 -16.62
CA ALA A 228 7.57 -3.27 -16.88
C ALA A 228 7.15 -3.98 -15.59
N PHE A 229 8.08 -4.13 -14.63
CA PHE A 229 7.79 -4.77 -13.35
C PHE A 229 6.65 -4.07 -12.59
N VAL A 230 6.81 -2.77 -12.29
CA VAL A 230 5.81 -2.01 -11.52
C VAL A 230 4.46 -2.00 -12.22
N THR A 231 4.45 -1.81 -13.55
CA THR A 231 3.22 -1.80 -14.35
C THR A 231 2.48 -3.13 -14.23
N THR A 232 3.16 -4.25 -14.46
CA THR A 232 2.53 -5.57 -14.40
C THR A 232 2.05 -5.91 -13.00
N THR A 233 2.81 -5.58 -11.95
CA THR A 233 2.36 -5.82 -10.57
C THR A 233 1.13 -4.98 -10.21
N VAL A 234 1.04 -3.74 -10.71
CA VAL A 234 -0.16 -2.90 -10.54
C VAL A 234 -1.36 -3.47 -11.31
N LEU A 235 -1.17 -3.94 -12.55
CA LEU A 235 -2.23 -4.58 -13.34
C LEU A 235 -2.77 -5.83 -12.64
N MET A 236 -1.89 -6.65 -12.07
CA MET A 236 -2.26 -7.78 -11.24
C MET A 236 -3.08 -7.35 -10.01
N CYS A 237 -2.73 -6.23 -9.36
CA CYS A 237 -3.53 -5.60 -8.30
C CYS A 237 -4.79 -4.88 -8.79
N ILE A 238 -5.04 -4.75 -10.09
CA ILE A 238 -6.33 -4.28 -10.60
C ILE A 238 -7.25 -5.48 -10.90
N GLY A 239 -6.67 -6.65 -11.18
CA GLY A 239 -7.39 -7.89 -11.51
C GLY A 239 -7.02 -8.47 -12.88
N TYR A 240 -5.99 -7.95 -13.55
CA TYR A 240 -5.48 -8.52 -14.80
C TYR A 240 -4.44 -9.61 -14.52
N TYR A 241 -4.92 -10.76 -14.05
CA TYR A 241 -4.07 -11.86 -13.57
C TYR A 241 -3.27 -12.59 -14.68
N HIS A 242 -3.65 -12.43 -15.95
CA HIS A 242 -2.93 -13.01 -17.08
C HIS A 242 -1.55 -12.35 -17.32
N LEU A 243 -1.30 -11.18 -16.72
CA LEU A 243 0.00 -10.52 -16.77
C LEU A 243 0.77 -10.80 -15.48
N VAL A 244 1.78 -11.68 -15.58
CA VAL A 244 2.57 -12.11 -14.42
C VAL A 244 3.81 -11.21 -14.27
N PRO A 245 3.99 -10.52 -13.12
CA PRO A 245 5.19 -9.74 -12.89
C PRO A 245 6.39 -10.69 -12.76
N SER A 246 7.46 -10.39 -13.47
CA SER A 246 8.71 -11.16 -13.40
C SER A 246 9.84 -10.24 -13.00
N ASP A 247 10.58 -10.63 -11.97
CA ASP A 247 11.80 -9.99 -11.53
C ASP A 247 12.99 -10.97 -11.57
N THR A 248 14.15 -10.51 -11.12
CA THR A 248 15.36 -11.32 -11.09
C THR A 248 15.21 -12.58 -10.23
N GLU A 249 14.39 -12.52 -9.18
CA GLU A 249 14.16 -13.65 -8.28
C GLU A 249 13.18 -14.66 -8.88
N THR A 250 12.15 -14.16 -9.54
CA THR A 250 11.22 -14.96 -10.36
C THR A 250 12.02 -15.75 -11.39
N LEU A 251 12.88 -15.07 -12.16
CA LEU A 251 13.73 -15.71 -13.17
C LEU A 251 14.73 -16.71 -12.57
N ARG A 252 15.27 -16.44 -11.37
CA ARG A 252 16.13 -17.38 -10.65
C ARG A 252 15.39 -18.67 -10.31
N LEU A 253 14.21 -18.56 -9.70
CA LEU A 253 13.37 -19.70 -9.34
C LEU A 253 12.93 -20.49 -10.58
N PHE A 254 12.52 -19.82 -11.65
CA PHE A 254 12.14 -20.51 -12.90
C PHE A 254 13.28 -21.37 -13.46
N ARG A 255 14.54 -20.93 -13.35
CA ARG A 255 15.71 -21.71 -13.79
C ARG A 255 16.06 -22.88 -12.86
N GLU A 256 15.54 -22.91 -11.65
CA GLU A 256 15.75 -24.02 -10.70
C GLU A 256 14.72 -25.15 -10.89
N TYR A 257 13.60 -24.85 -11.55
CA TYR A 257 12.50 -25.77 -11.78
C TYR A 257 12.38 -26.26 -13.23
N ILE A 258 13.18 -25.71 -14.16
CA ILE A 258 13.30 -26.14 -15.56
C ILE A 258 14.70 -26.71 -15.75
#